data_AF-A0A1G0GTR2-F1
#
_entry.id   AF-A0A1G0GTR2-F1
#
_cell.length_a   1.000
_cell.length_b   1.000
_cell.length_c   1.000
_cell.angle_alpha   90.00
_cell.angle_beta   90.00
_cell.angle_gamma   90.00
#
_symmetry.space_group_name_H-M   'P 1'
#
loop_
_entity.id
_entity.type
_entity.pdbx_description
1 polymer ?
#
loop_
_entity_poly.entity_id
_entity_poly.type
_entity_poly.pdbx_seq_one_letter_code
_entity_poly.pdbx_strand_id
1 'polypeptide(L)'
;MRLLSIIISILLIILGISFSILNSHDVSINYFVGQKTVYFPLLVLILLFMGALLSVIAMLPMIIKLKYGVQNRARSAARVSG
;
A
#
# COMPACT_ATOMS: atom_id res chain seq x y z
N MET A 1 -0.35 -17.00 -14.20
CA MET A 1 -0.39 -16.20 -12.94
C MET A 1 0.66 -16.60 -11.91
N ARG A 2 0.78 -17.89 -11.52
CA ARG A 2 1.73 -18.32 -10.47
C ARG A 2 3.20 -18.03 -10.81
N LEU A 3 3.64 -18.34 -12.04
CA LEU A 3 5.00 -18.04 -12.49
C LEU A 3 5.28 -16.53 -12.56
N LEU A 4 4.35 -15.76 -13.12
CA LEU A 4 4.48 -14.29 -13.19
C LEU A 4 4.60 -13.66 -11.79
N SER A 5 3.78 -14.13 -10.84
CA SER A 5 3.87 -13.67 -9.45
C SER A 5 5.23 -14.01 -8.82
N ILE A 6 5.79 -15.20 -9.10
CA ILE A 6 7.11 -15.58 -8.60
C ILE A 6 8.18 -14.68 -9.21
N ILE A 7 8.14 -14.43 -10.53
CA ILE A 7 9.10 -13.55 -11.22
C ILE A 7 9.03 -12.14 -10.64
N ILE A 8 7.83 -11.59 -10.46
CA ILE A 8 7.64 -10.27 -9.85
C ILE A 8 8.18 -10.24 -8.42
N SER A 9 7.89 -11.26 -7.61
CA SER A 9 8.40 -11.34 -6.24
C SER A 9 9.93 -11.41 -6.20
N ILE A 10 10.55 -12.20 -7.06
CA ILE A 10 12.02 -12.28 -7.16
C ILE A 10 12.58 -10.92 -7.56
N LEU A 11 11.99 -10.24 -8.55
CA LEU A 11 12.42 -8.93 -8.99
C LEU A 11 12.34 -7.89 -7.85
N LEU A 12 11.24 -7.91 -7.09
CA LEU A 12 11.05 -7.04 -5.93
C LEU A 12 12.06 -7.31 -4.82
N ILE A 13 12.39 -8.58 -4.56
CA ILE A 13 13.41 -8.97 -3.58
C ILE A 13 14.79 -8.45 -4.02
N ILE A 14 15.17 -8.69 -5.28
CA ILE A 14 16.45 -8.20 -5.82
C ILE A 14 16.50 -6.68 -5.71
N LEU A 15 15.43 -5.99 -6.12
CA LEU A 15 15.34 -4.54 -6.04
C LEU A 15 15.50 -4.03 -4.60
N GLY A 16 14.81 -4.65 -3.64
CA GLY A 16 14.89 -4.28 -2.21
C GLY A 16 16.28 -4.50 -1.62
N ILE A 17 16.93 -5.62 -1.94
CA ILE A 17 18.30 -5.92 -1.51
C ILE A 17 19.29 -4.92 -2.13
N SER A 18 19.25 -4.73 -3.45
CA SER A 18 20.11 -3.78 -4.15
C SER A 18 19.92 -2.36 -3.63
N PHE A 19 18.66 -1.95 -3.39
CA PHE A 19 18.35 -0.65 -2.79
C PHE A 19 18.95 -0.51 -1.40
N SER A 20 18.83 -1.53 -0.53
CA SER A 20 19.39 -1.50 0.83
C SER A 20 20.92 -1.40 0.82
N ILE A 21 21.59 -2.18 -0.04
CA ILE A 21 23.05 -2.17 -0.14
C ILE A 21 23.56 -0.81 -0.65
N LEU A 22 22.99 -0.34 -1.77
CA LEU A 22 23.42 0.91 -2.42
C LEU A 22 23.09 2.16 -1.60
N ASN A 23 22.12 2.06 -0.69
CA ASN A 23 21.69 3.18 0.16
C ASN A 23 21.89 2.86 1.65
N SER A 24 22.92 2.10 2.00
CA SER A 24 23.19 1.60 3.37
C SER A 24 23.68 2.66 4.37
N HIS A 25 23.33 3.93 4.18
CA HIS A 25 23.71 5.01 5.07
C HIS A 25 22.59 5.33 6.07
N ASP A 26 23.00 5.91 7.20
CA ASP A 26 22.07 6.47 8.17
C ASP A 26 21.72 7.91 7.81
N VAL A 27 20.45 8.29 8.06
CA VAL A 27 19.97 9.66 7.89
C VAL A 27 19.55 10.21 9.25
N SER A 28 19.92 11.46 9.49
CA SER A 28 19.51 12.22 10.65
C SER A 28 18.15 12.87 10.45
N ILE A 29 17.20 12.56 11.32
CA ILE A 29 15.89 13.20 11.39
C ILE A 29 15.92 14.21 12.53
N ASN A 30 15.80 15.48 12.18
CA ASN A 30 15.69 16.58 13.13
C ASN A 30 14.22 16.81 13.46
N TYR A 31 13.86 16.60 14.72
CA TYR A 31 12.52 16.87 15.21
C TYR A 31 12.45 18.28 15.82
N PHE A 32 11.24 18.73 16.15
CA PHE A 32 11.07 20.00 16.85
C PHE A 32 11.85 20.06 18.18
N VAL A 33 12.04 18.91 18.83
CA VAL A 33 12.95 18.74 19.97
C VAL A 33 13.81 17.50 19.75
N GLY A 34 15.12 17.70 19.54
CA GLY A 34 16.11 16.64 19.41
C GLY A 34 16.31 16.10 17.98
N GLN A 35 17.22 15.14 17.85
CA GLN A 35 17.63 14.51 16.59
C GLN A 35 17.77 13.01 16.79
N LYS A 36 17.39 12.22 15.77
CA LYS A 36 17.56 10.77 15.78
C LYS A 36 18.14 10.29 14.44
N THR A 37 19.10 9.40 14.49
CA THR A 37 19.61 8.69 13.31
C THR A 37 18.79 7.44 13.03
N VAL A 38 18.46 7.22 11.77
CA VAL A 38 17.68 6.07 11.30
C VAL A 38 18.31 5.54 10.02
N TYR A 39 18.37 4.21 9.90
CA TYR A 39 18.83 3.54 8.69
C TYR A 39 17.92 3.88 7.50
N PHE A 40 18.46 4.53 6.47
CA PHE A 40 17.67 5.09 5.37
C PHE A 40 16.81 4.06 4.63
N PRO A 41 17.32 2.86 4.29
CA PRO A 41 16.52 1.85 3.60
C PRO A 41 15.32 1.40 4.42
N LEU A 42 15.47 1.31 5.75
CA LEU A 42 14.39 0.95 6.65
C LEU A 42 13.33 2.06 6.71
N LEU A 43 13.76 3.33 6.75
CA LEU A 43 12.84 4.47 6.72
C LEU A 43 11.96 4.44 5.46
N VAL A 44 12.57 4.23 4.29
CA VAL A 44 11.84 4.15 3.02
C VAL A 44 10.89 2.95 2.98
N LEU A 45 11.30 1.79 3.50
CA LEU A 45 10.43 0.61 3.61
C LEU A 45 9.18 0.90 4.45
N ILE A 46 9.34 1.57 5.60
CA ILE A 46 8.23 1.97 6.46
C ILE A 46 7.31 2.94 5.72
N LEU A 47 7.86 3.95 5.04
CA LEU A 47 7.07 4.91 4.25
C LEU A 47 6.27 4.23 3.14
N LEU A 48 6.87 3.26 2.44
CA LEU A 48 6.18 2.47 1.42
C LEU A 48 5.01 1.68 2.02
N PHE A 49 5.25 1.02 3.16
CA PHE A 49 4.21 0.26 3.87
C PHE A 49 3.07 1.18 4.34
N MET A 50 3.40 2.35 4.91
CA MET A 50 2.40 3.34 5.30
C MET A 50 1.60 3.84 4.10
N GLY A 51 2.25 4.13 2.96
CA GLY A 51 1.57 4.53 1.74
C GLY A 51 0.60 3.46 1.21
N ALA A 52 1.01 2.19 1.25
CA ALA A 52 0.15 1.07 0.88
C ALA A 52 -1.03 0.90 1.85
N LEU A 53 -0.81 1.09 3.15
CA LEU A 53 -1.89 1.05 4.14
C LEU A 53 -2.88 2.19 3.92
N LEU A 54 -2.37 3.40 3.70
CA LEU A 54 -3.17 4.59 3.43
C LEU A 54 -3.99 4.46 2.15
N SER A 55 -3.45 3.84 1.10
CA SER A 55 -4.20 3.63 -0.14
C SER A 55 -5.39 2.69 0.07
N VAL A 56 -5.22 1.61 0.84
CA VAL A 56 -6.33 0.72 1.23
C VAL A 56 -7.40 1.49 1.99
N ILE A 57 -7.00 2.29 2.99
CA ILE A 57 -7.93 3.11 3.79
C ILE A 57 -8.68 4.11 2.90
N ALA A 58 -7.97 4.78 1.99
CA ALA A 58 -8.56 5.75 1.07
C ALA A 58 -9.58 5.13 0.10
N MET A 59 -9.45 3.84 -0.23
CA MET A 59 -10.40 3.13 -1.10
C MET A 59 -11.68 2.68 -0.38
N LEU A 60 -11.70 2.61 0.95
CA LEU A 60 -12.85 2.11 1.72
C LEU A 60 -14.17 2.82 1.40
N PRO A 61 -14.27 4.17 1.34
CA PRO A 61 -15.54 4.84 1.06
C PRO A 61 -16.10 4.49 -0.32
N MET A 62 -15.23 4.35 -1.33
CA MET A 62 -15.63 3.95 -2.68
C MET A 62 -16.20 2.53 -2.68
N ILE A 63 -15.52 1.58 -2.02
CA ILE A 63 -15.96 0.19 -1.91
C ILE A 63 -17.31 0.10 -1.19
N ILE A 64 -17.48 0.85 -0.10
CA ILE A 64 -18.72 0.91 0.67
C ILE A 64 -19.87 1.44 -0.21
N LYS A 65 -19.66 2.57 -0.90
CA LYS A 65 -20.65 3.17 -1.80
C LYS A 65 -21.03 2.21 -2.93
N LEU A 66 -20.05 1.51 -3.51
CA LEU A 66 -20.28 0.53 -4.56
C LEU A 66 -21.17 -0.61 -4.05
N LYS A 67 -20.89 -1.16 -2.88
CA LYS A 67 -21.69 -2.24 -2.28
C LYS A 67 -23.13 -1.82 -2.02
N TYR A 68 -23.36 -0.64 -1.44
CA TYR A 68 -24.72 -0.12 -1.22
C TYR A 68 -25.46 0.18 -2.53
N GLY A 69 -24.77 0.75 -3.52
CA GLY A 69 -25.35 1.04 -4.83
C GLY A 69 -25.82 -0.23 -5.56
N VAL A 70 -25.03 -1.31 -5.52
CA VAL A 70 -25.39 -2.61 -6.11
C VAL A 70 -26.62 -3.20 -5.42
N GLN A 71 -26.69 -3.16 -4.09
CA GLN A 71 -27.83 -3.68 -3.33
C GLN A 71 -29.14 -2.93 -3.64
N ASN A 72 -29.09 -1.60 -3.75
CA ASN A 72 -30.27 -0.81 -4.08
C ASN A 72 -30.78 -1.10 -5.50
N ARG A 73 -29.88 -1.25 -6.48
CA ARG A 73 -30.24 -1.61 -7.86
C ARG A 73 -30.87 -3.00 -7.95
N ALA A 74 -30.33 -3.98 -7.24
CA ALA A 74 -30.90 -5.32 -7.19
C ALA A 74 -32.33 -5.33 -6.61
N ARG A 75 -32.59 -4.53 -5.58
CA ARG A 75 -33.93 -4.35 -4.99
C ARG A 75 -34.92 -3.67 -5.94
N SER A 76 -34.47 -2.66 -6.69
CA SER A 76 -35.32 -1.96 -7.68
C SER A 76 -35.70 -2.86 -8.85
N ALA A 77 -34.79 -3.70 -9.35
CA ALA A 77 -35.09 -4.64 -10.44
C ALA A 77 -36.15 -5.68 -10.04
N ALA A 78 -36.07 -6.21 -8.81
CA ALA A 78 -37.03 -7.19 -8.29
C ALA A 78 -38.47 -6.61 -8.10
N ARG A 79 -38.60 -5.28 -7.94
CA ARG A 79 -39.90 -4.61 -7.82
C ARG A 79 -40.58 -4.30 -9.15
N VAL A 80 -39.83 -4.29 -10.26
CA VAL A 80 -40.36 -3.99 -11.60
C VAL A 80 -40.81 -5.27 -12.33
N SER A 81 -40.35 -6.44 -11.87
CA SER A 81 -40.63 -7.75 -12.48
C SER A 81 -41.77 -8.55 -11.83
N GLY A 82 -42.44 -8.02 -10.81
CA GLY A 82 -43.58 -8.66 -10.13
C GLY A 82 -44.80 -7.76 -10.16
#